data_AF-A0A953RB78-F1
#
_entry.id   AF-A0A953RB78-F1
#
_cell.length_a   1.000
_cell.length_b   1.000
_cell.length_c   1.000
_cell.angle_alpha   90.00
_cell.angle_beta   90.00
_cell.angle_gamma   90.00
#
_symmetry.space_group_name_H-M   'P 1'
#
loop_
_entity.id
_entity.type
_entity.pdbx_description
1 polymer ?
#
loop_
_entity_poly.entity_id
_entity_poly.type
_entity_poly.pdbx_seq_one_letter_code
_entity_poly.pdbx_strand_id
1 'polypeptide(L)'
;MAGSNGQFIYNNAGMASGSNLSQNGDGSLSAATGFNEKVCAVPFSATLSFNAANCNRFETGTLTANVSSSTITGLRAGQHLKFPLTQDNTGARTVTWPAGFVNMCQPWPGPNTITVQEADVMQDGVTVRGTDCTVDSAASSIGTGYLSESYAVGPTAIVANTWVKLTGGKLAPIAGTEGIYGIAPFACLANAASCEVAVAGQVQVTAEGSITQDHYLIHGTTNPARALDSAQTSQSLICSSARIGGRALASATDGQRVSIQLLSPGMQGAQICPADLPATTRVISCQPGWGDGLNAIPAGTYPLSECLNEFGATWTITAIKCYTDNNGASTLRVQNGASVDLLTIPVTCSNSWAVGTQSGTTTIAAGDFAKFSFVSDGASKQATYVITGTR
;
A
#
# COMPACT_ATOMS: atom_id res chain seq x y z
N MET A 1 27.38 -23.53 -55.20
CA MET A 1 26.59 -23.05 -56.35
C MET A 1 25.52 -22.13 -55.79
N ALA A 2 25.61 -20.82 -56.01
CA ALA A 2 24.60 -19.86 -55.53
C ALA A 2 23.44 -19.79 -56.53
N GLY A 3 22.20 -19.80 -56.05
CA GLY A 3 21.02 -19.58 -56.88
C GLY A 3 20.97 -18.13 -57.35
N SER A 4 20.71 -17.91 -58.63
CA SER A 4 20.81 -16.64 -59.34
C SER A 4 19.77 -15.56 -58.95
N ASN A 5 18.96 -15.78 -57.91
CA ASN A 5 17.85 -14.90 -57.54
C ASN A 5 17.84 -14.52 -56.04
N GLY A 6 18.97 -14.62 -55.33
CA GLY A 6 19.03 -14.27 -53.89
C GLY A 6 18.28 -15.25 -52.97
N GLN A 7 17.88 -16.42 -53.48
CA GLN A 7 17.34 -17.51 -52.66
C GLN A 7 18.47 -18.16 -51.86
N PHE A 8 18.28 -18.23 -50.54
CA PHE A 8 19.04 -19.12 -49.68
C PHE A 8 18.76 -20.57 -50.11
N ILE A 9 19.80 -21.33 -50.44
CA ILE A 9 19.64 -22.76 -50.76
C ILE A 9 19.52 -23.51 -49.44
N TYR A 10 18.29 -23.88 -49.09
CA TYR A 10 18.01 -24.75 -47.97
C TYR A 10 18.27 -26.22 -48.38
N ASN A 11 18.89 -27.00 -47.50
CA ASN A 11 18.98 -28.45 -47.67
C ASN A 11 17.59 -29.11 -47.45
N ASN A 12 17.47 -30.42 -47.69
CA ASN A 12 16.23 -31.18 -47.46
C ASN A 12 15.70 -31.13 -46.01
N ALA A 13 16.45 -30.53 -45.08
CA ALA A 13 16.06 -30.30 -43.70
C ALA A 13 15.70 -28.83 -43.39
N GLY A 14 15.58 -27.95 -44.41
CA GLY A 14 15.20 -26.54 -44.22
C GLY A 14 16.32 -25.63 -43.69
N MET A 15 17.57 -26.09 -43.67
CA MET A 15 18.73 -25.33 -43.22
C MET A 15 19.56 -24.84 -44.41
N ALA A 16 19.90 -23.56 -44.46
CA ALA A 16 20.89 -23.08 -45.42
C ALA A 16 22.27 -23.71 -45.06
N SER A 17 22.89 -24.42 -46.00
CA SER A 17 24.10 -25.19 -45.72
C SER A 17 25.22 -24.29 -45.16
N GLY A 18 25.68 -24.58 -43.94
CA GLY A 18 26.70 -23.78 -43.23
C GLY A 18 26.19 -22.48 -42.58
N SER A 19 24.89 -22.26 -42.53
CA SER A 19 24.27 -21.07 -41.95
C SER A 19 23.73 -21.33 -40.55
N ASN A 20 23.70 -20.28 -39.73
CA ASN A 20 22.97 -20.27 -38.47
C ASN A 20 21.46 -19.99 -38.66
N LEU A 21 20.96 -19.89 -39.90
CA LEU A 21 19.58 -19.54 -40.23
C LEU A 21 18.81 -20.72 -40.85
N SER A 22 17.65 -21.04 -40.29
CA SER A 22 16.67 -21.99 -40.82
C SER A 22 15.32 -21.32 -41.05
N GLN A 23 14.64 -21.69 -42.13
CA GLN A 23 13.24 -21.32 -42.32
C GLN A 23 12.36 -22.47 -41.82
N ASN A 24 11.44 -22.16 -40.93
CA ASN A 24 10.48 -23.09 -40.38
C ASN A 24 9.35 -23.33 -41.40
N GLY A 25 8.61 -24.43 -41.26
CA GLY A 25 7.52 -24.79 -42.18
C GLY A 25 6.34 -23.81 -42.19
N ASP A 26 6.24 -22.94 -41.18
CA ASP A 26 5.26 -21.86 -41.09
C ASP A 26 5.74 -20.54 -41.75
N GLY A 27 6.93 -20.54 -42.35
CA GLY A 27 7.54 -19.38 -42.99
C GLY A 27 8.35 -18.48 -42.05
N SER A 28 8.37 -18.75 -40.74
CA SER A 28 9.22 -18.02 -39.79
C SER A 28 10.70 -18.37 -39.96
N LEU A 29 11.59 -17.47 -39.54
CA LEU A 29 13.04 -17.69 -39.57
C LEU A 29 13.53 -17.94 -38.15
N SER A 30 14.29 -19.02 -37.95
CA SER A 30 14.94 -19.38 -36.71
C SER A 30 16.46 -19.27 -36.85
N ALA A 31 17.14 -18.85 -35.77
CA ALA A 31 18.60 -18.76 -35.75
C ALA A 31 19.20 -19.61 -34.62
N ALA A 32 20.25 -20.36 -34.91
CA ALA A 32 20.96 -21.20 -33.92
C ALA A 32 21.82 -20.39 -32.93
N THR A 33 22.07 -19.12 -33.23
CA THR A 33 22.81 -18.16 -32.38
C THR A 33 22.09 -16.81 -32.40
N GLY A 34 22.33 -15.98 -31.38
CA GLY A 34 21.70 -14.66 -31.27
C GLY A 34 22.09 -13.74 -32.44
N PHE A 35 21.12 -12.96 -32.94
CA PHE A 35 21.41 -11.84 -33.83
C PHE A 35 21.91 -10.67 -33.00
N ASN A 36 23.13 -10.23 -33.28
CA ASN A 36 23.61 -8.95 -32.75
C ASN A 36 23.09 -7.83 -33.64
N GLU A 37 22.44 -6.84 -33.04
CA GLU A 37 22.07 -5.61 -33.72
C GLU A 37 23.31 -4.84 -34.16
N LYS A 38 23.24 -4.20 -35.33
CA LYS A 38 24.35 -3.36 -35.79
C LYS A 38 24.34 -2.05 -35.02
N VAL A 39 25.42 -1.82 -34.27
CA VAL A 39 25.58 -0.68 -33.35
C VAL A 39 26.38 0.44 -34.01
N CYS A 40 25.91 1.68 -33.84
CA CYS A 40 26.62 2.90 -34.19
C CYS A 40 26.87 3.72 -32.93
N ALA A 41 28.11 4.18 -32.72
CA ALA A 41 28.40 5.20 -31.74
C ALA A 41 27.97 6.58 -32.28
N VAL A 42 27.21 7.33 -31.48
CA VAL A 42 26.74 8.69 -31.79
C VAL A 42 27.29 9.63 -30.73
N PRO A 43 28.32 10.44 -31.04
CA PRO A 43 28.85 11.41 -30.09
C PRO A 43 27.75 12.35 -29.61
N PHE A 44 27.82 12.76 -28.34
CA PHE A 44 26.87 13.72 -27.79
C PHE A 44 26.91 15.04 -28.56
N SER A 45 25.73 15.56 -28.86
CA SER A 45 25.49 16.89 -29.42
C SER A 45 24.10 17.36 -28.98
N ALA A 46 23.91 18.68 -28.84
CA ALA A 46 22.58 19.26 -28.63
C ALA A 46 21.63 19.05 -29.85
N THR A 47 22.20 18.63 -30.99
CA THR A 47 21.50 18.27 -32.22
C THR A 47 21.95 16.87 -32.69
N LEU A 48 21.31 15.82 -32.20
CA LEU A 48 21.73 14.43 -32.50
C LEU A 48 21.38 14.02 -33.93
N SER A 49 22.25 13.22 -34.57
CA SER A 49 22.03 12.71 -35.93
C SER A 49 22.19 11.20 -35.99
N PHE A 50 21.15 10.51 -36.45
CA PHE A 50 21.05 9.06 -36.55
C PHE A 50 20.96 8.62 -38.02
N ASN A 51 21.63 7.54 -38.38
CA ASN A 51 21.56 6.94 -39.72
C ASN A 51 21.09 5.48 -39.66
N ALA A 52 19.78 5.29 -39.82
CA ALA A 52 19.11 3.99 -39.78
C ALA A 52 19.42 3.11 -41.00
N ALA A 53 20.00 3.63 -42.08
CA ALA A 53 20.46 2.79 -43.17
C ALA A 53 21.66 1.92 -42.76
N ASN A 54 22.41 2.35 -41.74
CA ASN A 54 23.66 1.72 -41.32
C ASN A 54 23.54 0.91 -40.04
N CYS A 55 22.65 1.27 -39.11
CA CYS A 55 22.57 0.71 -37.77
C CYS A 55 21.13 0.65 -37.26
N ASN A 56 20.90 -0.27 -36.32
CA ASN A 56 19.62 -0.41 -35.61
C ASN A 56 19.74 0.02 -34.14
N ARG A 57 20.95 0.15 -33.61
CA ARG A 57 21.21 0.66 -32.26
C ARG A 57 22.17 1.85 -32.28
N PHE A 58 21.80 2.92 -31.61
CA PHE A 58 22.56 4.18 -31.56
C PHE A 58 23.04 4.47 -30.16
N GLU A 59 24.29 4.11 -29.86
CA GLU A 59 24.93 4.41 -28.58
C GLU A 59 25.24 5.90 -28.48
N THR A 60 24.35 6.65 -27.85
CA THR A 60 24.58 8.07 -27.65
C THR A 60 25.63 8.29 -26.55
N GLY A 61 26.58 9.18 -26.80
CA GLY A 61 27.47 9.66 -25.75
C GLY A 61 26.66 10.29 -24.62
N THR A 62 27.22 10.29 -23.40
CA THR A 62 26.58 10.85 -22.20
C THR A 62 25.98 12.23 -22.46
N LEU A 63 24.71 12.39 -22.11
CA LEU A 63 23.97 13.64 -22.21
C LEU A 63 24.55 14.63 -21.20
N THR A 64 25.36 15.57 -21.67
CA THR A 64 25.93 16.64 -20.84
C THR A 64 25.11 17.93 -20.88
N ALA A 65 24.11 17.99 -21.77
CA ALA A 65 23.10 19.04 -21.86
C ALA A 65 21.82 18.49 -22.52
N ASN A 66 20.76 19.30 -22.57
CA ASN A 66 19.52 18.93 -23.25
C ASN A 66 19.76 18.79 -24.76
N VAL A 67 19.18 17.76 -25.37
CA VAL A 67 19.14 17.60 -26.82
C VAL A 67 17.94 18.40 -27.34
N SER A 68 18.24 19.56 -27.91
CA SER A 68 17.25 20.51 -28.43
C SER A 68 16.60 20.06 -29.74
N SER A 69 17.28 19.21 -30.50
CA SER A 69 16.72 18.60 -31.71
C SER A 69 17.44 17.29 -32.03
N SER A 70 16.79 16.45 -32.83
CA SER A 70 17.42 15.25 -33.39
C SER A 70 16.92 15.00 -34.81
N THR A 71 17.70 14.29 -35.60
CA THR A 71 17.37 13.90 -36.97
C THR A 71 17.70 12.43 -37.20
N ILE A 72 16.87 11.74 -37.98
CA ILE A 72 17.15 10.39 -38.45
C ILE A 72 17.00 10.32 -39.98
N THR A 73 17.88 9.58 -40.63
CA THR A 73 17.81 9.33 -42.08
C THR A 73 17.89 7.84 -42.38
N GLY A 74 17.38 7.42 -43.53
CA GLY A 74 17.53 6.05 -44.01
C GLY A 74 16.62 5.02 -43.33
N LEU A 75 15.48 5.48 -42.80
CA LEU A 75 14.44 4.61 -42.22
C LEU A 75 13.92 3.62 -43.26
N ARG A 76 13.62 2.39 -42.81
CA ARG A 76 12.97 1.35 -43.62
C ARG A 76 11.74 0.84 -42.89
N ALA A 77 10.62 0.72 -43.58
CA ALA A 77 9.39 0.17 -43.00
C ALA A 77 9.64 -1.20 -42.35
N GLY A 78 9.13 -1.39 -41.12
CA GLY A 78 9.30 -2.61 -40.33
C GLY A 78 10.66 -2.74 -39.63
N GLN A 79 11.53 -1.73 -39.69
CA GLN A 79 12.81 -1.73 -38.99
C GLN A 79 12.60 -1.46 -37.49
N HIS A 80 13.31 -2.21 -36.65
CA HIS A 80 13.39 -1.97 -35.22
C HIS A 80 14.63 -1.13 -34.89
N LEU A 81 14.47 -0.14 -34.01
CA LEU A 81 15.48 0.85 -33.62
C LEU A 81 15.63 0.92 -32.10
N LYS A 82 16.86 1.10 -31.61
CA LYS A 82 17.18 1.30 -30.19
C LYS A 82 18.03 2.55 -29.97
N PHE A 83 17.67 3.32 -28.95
CA PHE A 83 18.34 4.55 -28.54
C PHE A 83 18.65 4.51 -27.03
N PRO A 84 19.81 3.95 -26.64
CA PRO A 84 20.36 4.16 -25.30
C PRO A 84 20.75 5.63 -25.08
N LEU A 85 20.22 6.22 -24.01
CA LEU A 85 20.38 7.62 -23.60
C LEU A 85 20.95 7.67 -22.18
N THR A 86 22.21 8.05 -22.05
CA THR A 86 22.91 8.03 -20.76
C THR A 86 22.90 9.42 -20.13
N GLN A 87 22.30 9.58 -18.95
CA GLN A 87 22.40 10.81 -18.15
C GLN A 87 23.83 11.03 -17.66
N ASP A 88 24.23 12.29 -17.57
CA ASP A 88 25.45 12.66 -16.82
C ASP A 88 25.25 12.49 -15.31
N ASN A 89 26.28 12.85 -14.53
CA ASN A 89 26.25 12.78 -13.07
C ASN A 89 25.25 13.75 -12.41
N THR A 90 24.62 14.63 -13.18
CA THR A 90 23.62 15.60 -12.69
C THR A 90 22.21 15.07 -12.96
N GLY A 91 21.98 14.45 -14.11
CA GLY A 91 20.67 13.96 -14.52
C GLY A 91 19.79 15.06 -15.14
N ALA A 92 18.50 14.75 -15.26
CA ALA A 92 17.45 15.63 -15.77
C ALA A 92 17.64 16.18 -17.19
N ARG A 93 18.53 15.59 -18.01
CA ARG A 93 18.64 15.95 -19.43
C ARG A 93 17.44 15.45 -20.20
N THR A 94 16.94 16.28 -21.12
CA THR A 94 15.80 15.96 -21.99
C THR A 94 16.24 15.74 -23.43
N VAL A 95 15.42 15.02 -24.21
CA VAL A 95 15.62 14.82 -25.64
C VAL A 95 14.40 15.25 -26.43
N THR A 96 14.61 16.14 -27.40
CA THR A 96 13.58 16.53 -28.36
C THR A 96 13.64 15.59 -29.56
N TRP A 97 12.63 14.74 -29.69
CA TRP A 97 12.48 13.79 -30.79
C TRP A 97 11.98 14.47 -32.08
N PRO A 98 12.26 13.90 -33.27
CA PRO A 98 11.75 14.43 -34.54
C PRO A 98 10.22 14.38 -34.61
N ALA A 99 9.58 15.23 -35.42
CA ALA A 99 8.12 15.29 -35.51
C ALA A 99 7.42 14.00 -35.97
N GLY A 100 8.12 13.12 -36.69
CA GLY A 100 7.61 11.80 -37.10
C GLY A 100 7.73 10.72 -36.02
N PHE A 101 8.26 11.06 -34.85
CA PHE A 101 8.44 10.13 -33.74
C PHE A 101 7.29 10.27 -32.77
N VAL A 102 6.56 9.18 -32.55
CA VAL A 102 5.40 9.14 -31.67
C VAL A 102 5.62 8.16 -30.54
N ASN A 103 5.04 8.43 -29.37
CA ASN A 103 5.14 7.58 -28.18
C ASN A 103 6.60 7.31 -27.70
N MET A 104 7.49 8.28 -27.91
CA MET A 104 8.86 8.20 -27.39
C MET A 104 8.91 8.71 -25.96
N CYS A 105 9.70 8.06 -25.11
CA CYS A 105 9.96 8.49 -23.74
C CYS A 105 11.04 9.56 -23.68
N GLN A 106 11.06 10.27 -22.55
CA GLN A 106 12.20 11.07 -22.15
C GLN A 106 13.21 10.19 -21.40
N PRO A 107 14.51 10.55 -21.42
CA PRO A 107 15.47 9.96 -20.51
C PRO A 107 14.99 10.10 -19.06
N TRP A 108 15.17 9.05 -18.26
CA TRP A 108 14.94 9.09 -16.83
C TRP A 108 15.78 10.21 -16.20
N PRO A 109 15.25 11.02 -15.28
CA PRO A 109 15.97 12.20 -14.79
C PRO A 109 17.09 11.88 -13.79
N GLY A 110 17.28 10.63 -13.39
CA GLY A 110 18.30 10.23 -12.42
C GLY A 110 19.74 10.45 -12.94
N PRO A 111 20.69 10.82 -12.07
CA PRO A 111 22.09 10.93 -12.48
C PRO A 111 22.68 9.57 -12.83
N ASN A 112 23.55 9.52 -13.84
CA ASN A 112 24.22 8.32 -14.34
C ASN A 112 23.30 7.16 -14.74
N THR A 113 22.02 7.42 -15.02
CA THR A 113 21.08 6.39 -15.48
C THR A 113 21.08 6.30 -16.99
N ILE A 114 20.97 5.08 -17.53
CA ILE A 114 20.76 4.85 -18.96
C ILE A 114 19.28 4.60 -19.19
N THR A 115 18.68 5.30 -20.14
CA THR A 115 17.32 5.01 -20.63
C THR A 115 17.42 4.44 -22.03
N VAL A 116 16.93 3.22 -22.25
CA VAL A 116 16.89 2.59 -23.57
C VAL A 116 15.48 2.74 -24.12
N GLN A 117 15.36 3.56 -25.16
CA GLN A 117 14.13 3.68 -25.94
C GLN A 117 14.17 2.72 -27.12
N GLU A 118 13.17 1.85 -27.24
CA GLU A 118 12.97 0.97 -28.40
C GLU A 118 11.81 1.46 -29.26
N ALA A 119 11.95 1.38 -30.57
CA ALA A 119 10.93 1.88 -31.49
C ALA A 119 10.89 1.09 -32.80
N ASP A 120 9.71 1.04 -33.41
CA ASP A 120 9.50 0.44 -34.73
C ASP A 120 9.21 1.52 -35.77
N VAL A 121 9.79 1.36 -36.96
CA VAL A 121 9.43 2.13 -38.14
C VAL A 121 8.15 1.54 -38.73
N MET A 122 7.11 2.35 -38.81
CA MET A 122 5.81 1.92 -39.30
C MET A 122 5.82 1.61 -40.80
N GLN A 123 4.74 1.03 -41.32
CA GLN A 123 4.62 0.64 -42.73
C GLN A 123 4.75 1.82 -43.72
N ASP A 124 4.47 3.05 -43.27
CA ASP A 124 4.66 4.26 -44.08
C ASP A 124 6.14 4.61 -44.34
N GLY A 125 7.07 3.96 -43.64
CA GLY A 125 8.50 4.16 -43.78
C GLY A 125 9.01 5.50 -43.23
N VAL A 126 8.17 6.27 -42.56
CA VAL A 126 8.49 7.64 -42.08
C VAL A 126 8.16 7.80 -40.60
N THR A 127 7.07 7.21 -40.13
CA THR A 127 6.68 7.26 -38.72
C THR A 127 7.51 6.28 -37.91
N VAL A 128 8.09 6.76 -36.81
CA VAL A 128 8.78 5.93 -35.82
C VAL A 128 7.94 5.91 -34.55
N ARG A 129 7.54 4.73 -34.10
CA ARG A 129 6.69 4.56 -32.92
C ARG A 129 7.48 3.92 -31.80
N GLY A 130 7.59 4.60 -30.67
CA GLY A 130 8.15 4.01 -29.46
C GLY A 130 7.30 2.83 -28.98
N THR A 131 7.95 1.70 -28.75
CA THR A 131 7.34 0.43 -28.33
C THR A 131 7.69 0.07 -26.90
N ASP A 132 8.87 0.46 -26.43
CA ASP A 132 9.32 0.22 -25.06
C ASP A 132 10.30 1.31 -24.60
N CYS A 133 10.38 1.51 -23.28
CA CYS A 133 11.33 2.39 -22.65
C CYS A 133 11.78 1.81 -21.31
N THR A 134 13.05 1.43 -21.23
CA THR A 134 13.63 0.80 -20.04
C THR A 134 14.72 1.69 -19.43
N VAL A 135 14.92 1.60 -18.11
CA VAL A 135 15.99 2.35 -17.42
C VAL A 135 16.97 1.36 -16.82
N ASP A 136 18.20 1.32 -17.36
CA ASP A 136 19.32 0.60 -16.77
C ASP A 136 19.98 1.53 -15.74
N SER A 137 19.46 1.48 -14.53
CA SER A 137 20.27 1.70 -13.33
C SER A 137 20.74 0.32 -12.88
N ALA A 138 21.87 0.20 -12.18
CA ALA A 138 22.51 -1.09 -11.82
C ALA A 138 21.64 -2.15 -11.07
N ALA A 139 20.34 -1.95 -10.92
CA ALA A 139 19.34 -3.00 -10.76
C ALA A 139 18.56 -3.19 -12.08
N SER A 140 19.01 -4.12 -12.92
CA SER A 140 18.35 -4.54 -14.16
C SER A 140 16.89 -4.96 -13.90
N SER A 141 15.92 -4.06 -14.15
CA SER A 141 14.54 -4.44 -14.41
C SER A 141 14.39 -4.68 -15.91
N ILE A 142 14.26 -5.94 -16.31
CA ILE A 142 13.91 -6.30 -17.67
C ILE A 142 12.45 -5.88 -17.89
N GLY A 143 12.22 -4.70 -18.47
CA GLY A 143 10.97 -4.37 -19.19
C GLY A 143 9.64 -4.25 -18.44
N THR A 144 9.58 -4.20 -17.10
CA THR A 144 8.29 -4.27 -16.37
C THR A 144 7.84 -2.98 -15.67
N GLY A 145 8.64 -1.91 -15.65
CA GLY A 145 8.26 -0.61 -15.07
C GLY A 145 8.28 -0.55 -13.53
N TYR A 146 8.72 -1.61 -12.84
CA TYR A 146 8.88 -1.66 -11.38
C TYR A 146 10.24 -2.24 -10.95
N LEU A 147 10.70 -1.85 -9.76
CA LEU A 147 11.83 -2.49 -9.08
C LEU A 147 11.35 -3.76 -8.40
N SER A 148 12.04 -4.87 -8.63
CA SER A 148 11.69 -6.17 -8.09
C SER A 148 12.80 -6.77 -7.22
N GLU A 149 12.40 -7.52 -6.20
CA GLU A 149 13.26 -8.37 -5.41
C GLU A 149 12.76 -9.84 -5.49
N SER A 150 13.56 -10.79 -5.02
CA SER A 150 13.22 -12.22 -5.05
C SER A 150 13.41 -12.88 -3.69
N TYR A 151 12.41 -13.64 -3.25
CA TYR A 151 12.38 -14.28 -1.94
C TYR A 151 11.76 -15.67 -2.00
N ALA A 152 12.11 -16.54 -1.06
CA ALA A 152 11.39 -17.80 -0.87
C ALA A 152 9.96 -17.56 -0.37
N VAL A 153 9.02 -18.44 -0.71
CA VAL A 153 7.61 -18.34 -0.31
C VAL A 153 7.36 -19.20 0.93
N GLY A 154 6.50 -18.71 1.82
CA GLY A 154 6.00 -19.45 2.97
C GLY A 154 5.08 -20.63 2.58
N PRO A 155 4.41 -21.26 3.56
CA PRO A 155 3.57 -22.44 3.32
C PRO A 155 2.27 -22.12 2.56
N THR A 156 1.93 -20.85 2.37
CA THR A 156 0.71 -20.41 1.67
C THR A 156 1.08 -19.85 0.30
N ALA A 157 0.40 -20.33 -0.75
CA ALA A 157 0.57 -19.82 -2.10
C ALA A 157 0.12 -18.35 -2.19
N ILE A 158 0.76 -17.60 -3.09
CA ILE A 158 0.49 -16.19 -3.33
C ILE A 158 -0.21 -16.05 -4.68
N VAL A 159 -1.30 -15.29 -4.70
CA VAL A 159 -2.04 -14.98 -5.92
C VAL A 159 -1.38 -13.81 -6.65
N ALA A 160 -1.37 -13.85 -7.98
CA ALA A 160 -0.83 -12.76 -8.79
C ALA A 160 -1.55 -11.43 -8.51
N ASN A 161 -0.83 -10.32 -8.61
CA ASN A 161 -1.31 -8.94 -8.45
C ASN A 161 -2.00 -8.72 -7.10
N THR A 162 -1.38 -9.25 -6.03
CA THR A 162 -1.86 -9.06 -4.66
C THR A 162 -0.74 -8.54 -3.76
N TRP A 163 -1.12 -7.85 -2.69
CA TRP A 163 -0.20 -7.42 -1.66
C TRP A 163 0.44 -8.61 -0.96
N VAL A 164 1.72 -8.46 -0.65
CA VAL A 164 2.50 -9.44 0.09
C VAL A 164 3.21 -8.80 1.27
N LYS A 165 3.53 -9.63 2.26
CA LYS A 165 4.37 -9.30 3.41
C LYS A 165 5.59 -10.21 3.46
N LEU A 166 6.58 -9.80 4.24
CA LEU A 166 7.68 -10.68 4.65
C LEU A 166 7.43 -11.21 6.07
N THR A 167 7.62 -12.51 6.26
CA THR A 167 7.54 -13.18 7.57
C THR A 167 8.73 -14.13 7.69
N GLY A 168 9.66 -13.83 8.60
CA GLY A 168 10.90 -14.61 8.74
C GLY A 168 11.73 -14.68 7.46
N GLY A 169 11.75 -13.61 6.67
CA GLY A 169 12.47 -13.55 5.38
C GLY A 169 11.80 -14.29 4.22
N LYS A 170 10.57 -14.79 4.40
CA LYS A 170 9.78 -15.42 3.34
C LYS A 170 8.56 -14.59 2.98
N LEU A 171 8.17 -14.62 1.69
CA LEU A 171 6.94 -13.98 1.22
C LEU A 171 5.72 -14.76 1.68
N ALA A 172 4.68 -14.03 2.08
CA ALA A 172 3.38 -14.57 2.41
C ALA A 172 2.26 -13.58 1.98
N PRO A 173 1.03 -14.07 1.74
CA PRO A 173 -0.12 -13.18 1.57
C PRO A 173 -0.37 -12.35 2.83
N ILE A 174 -0.89 -11.13 2.65
CA ILE A 174 -1.41 -10.34 3.77
C ILE A 174 -2.71 -10.97 4.28
N ALA A 175 -2.84 -11.07 5.61
CA ALA A 175 -3.99 -11.69 6.26
C ALA A 175 -4.71 -10.74 7.25
N GLY A 176 -4.23 -9.50 7.41
CA GLY A 176 -4.82 -8.52 8.32
C GLY A 176 -4.17 -7.15 8.19
N THR A 177 -3.97 -6.45 9.33
CA THR A 177 -3.43 -5.08 9.43
C THR A 177 -1.91 -4.99 9.33
N GLU A 178 -1.32 -5.96 8.64
CA GLU A 178 0.12 -6.17 8.58
C GLU A 178 0.77 -5.19 7.60
N GLY A 179 2.07 -4.95 7.75
CA GLY A 179 2.81 -4.10 6.82
C GLY A 179 2.79 -4.65 5.40
N ILE A 180 2.50 -3.77 4.42
CA ILE A 180 2.65 -4.08 3.00
C ILE A 180 4.13 -4.00 2.66
N TYR A 181 4.69 -5.10 2.17
CA TYR A 181 6.06 -5.15 1.68
C TYR A 181 6.14 -4.84 0.19
N GLY A 182 5.20 -5.35 -0.59
CA GLY A 182 5.18 -5.15 -2.04
C GLY A 182 3.99 -5.83 -2.70
N ILE A 183 4.08 -6.05 -4.01
CA ILE A 183 3.10 -6.78 -4.80
C ILE A 183 3.77 -7.97 -5.46
N ALA A 184 3.14 -9.14 -5.43
CA ALA A 184 3.55 -10.25 -6.29
C ALA A 184 2.95 -10.06 -7.70
N PRO A 185 3.71 -9.69 -8.74
CA PRO A 185 3.17 -9.49 -10.09
C PRO A 185 2.63 -10.80 -10.70
N PHE A 186 3.20 -11.94 -10.29
CA PHE A 186 2.85 -13.29 -10.72
C PHE A 186 2.38 -14.15 -9.55
N ALA A 187 1.69 -15.25 -9.87
CA ALA A 187 1.29 -16.22 -8.86
C ALA A 187 2.52 -17.04 -8.43
N CYS A 188 2.65 -17.26 -7.12
CA CYS A 188 3.75 -18.03 -6.57
C CYS A 188 3.25 -19.23 -5.77
N LEU A 189 3.83 -20.39 -6.03
CA LEU A 189 3.49 -21.62 -5.34
C LEU A 189 3.92 -21.59 -3.88
N ALA A 190 3.16 -22.28 -3.02
CA ALA A 190 3.56 -22.50 -1.63
C ALA A 190 4.94 -23.17 -1.57
N ASN A 191 5.79 -22.71 -0.65
CA ASN A 191 7.16 -23.20 -0.44
C ASN A 191 8.09 -23.06 -1.66
N ALA A 192 7.76 -22.22 -2.65
CA ALA A 192 8.66 -21.94 -3.76
C ALA A 192 9.99 -21.36 -3.26
N ALA A 193 11.10 -21.80 -3.86
CA ALA A 193 12.45 -21.35 -3.48
C ALA A 193 12.71 -19.87 -3.84
N SER A 194 12.00 -19.36 -4.84
CA SER A 194 12.06 -17.97 -5.27
C SER A 194 10.72 -17.54 -5.85
N CYS A 195 10.33 -16.31 -5.57
CA CYS A 195 9.15 -15.61 -6.07
C CYS A 195 9.50 -14.13 -6.18
N GLU A 196 9.11 -13.52 -7.29
CA GLU A 196 9.32 -12.10 -7.57
C GLU A 196 8.31 -11.25 -6.79
N VAL A 197 8.79 -10.13 -6.25
CA VAL A 197 7.97 -9.12 -5.60
C VAL A 197 8.39 -7.73 -6.10
N ALA A 198 7.42 -6.95 -6.58
CA ALA A 198 7.61 -5.54 -6.87
C ALA A 198 7.66 -4.76 -5.55
N VAL A 199 8.69 -3.94 -5.36
CA VAL A 199 8.94 -3.14 -4.14
C VAL A 199 8.93 -1.62 -4.38
N ALA A 200 9.02 -1.19 -5.63
CA ALA A 200 8.80 0.21 -6.04
C ALA A 200 8.44 0.29 -7.53
N GLY A 201 7.97 1.46 -7.99
CA GLY A 201 7.66 1.70 -9.41
C GLY A 201 6.20 1.45 -9.79
N GLN A 202 5.91 1.31 -11.08
CA GLN A 202 4.55 1.13 -11.58
C GLN A 202 4.22 -0.35 -11.74
N VAL A 203 3.16 -0.81 -11.07
CA VAL A 203 2.75 -2.23 -11.08
C VAL A 203 1.22 -2.33 -10.98
N GLN A 204 0.67 -3.51 -11.26
CA GLN A 204 -0.76 -3.78 -11.14
C GLN A 204 -1.10 -4.48 -9.82
N VAL A 205 -2.21 -4.08 -9.21
CA VAL A 205 -2.81 -4.76 -8.06
C VAL A 205 -4.30 -4.99 -8.29
N THR A 206 -4.83 -6.07 -7.72
CA THR A 206 -6.26 -6.41 -7.80
C THR A 206 -7.06 -5.54 -6.84
N ALA A 207 -8.08 -4.86 -7.35
CA ALA A 207 -8.96 -4.00 -6.55
C ALA A 207 -9.92 -4.80 -5.67
N GLU A 208 -10.21 -4.28 -4.48
CA GLU A 208 -11.36 -4.57 -3.63
C GLU A 208 -12.29 -3.36 -3.65
N GLY A 209 -13.47 -3.51 -4.23
CA GLY A 209 -14.39 -2.40 -4.44
C GLY A 209 -13.93 -1.41 -5.52
N SER A 210 -14.50 -0.20 -5.50
CA SER A 210 -14.15 0.87 -6.43
C SER A 210 -12.88 1.59 -5.99
N ILE A 211 -11.95 1.79 -6.93
CA ILE A 211 -10.74 2.61 -6.77
C ILE A 211 -10.85 3.84 -7.66
N THR A 212 -10.54 5.00 -7.08
CA THR A 212 -10.44 6.28 -7.77
C THR A 212 -8.97 6.58 -8.08
N GLN A 213 -8.71 7.12 -9.28
CA GLN A 213 -7.38 7.63 -9.64
C GLN A 213 -6.85 8.63 -8.59
N ASP A 214 -5.53 8.62 -8.38
CA ASP A 214 -4.76 9.46 -7.44
C ASP A 214 -5.01 9.22 -5.95
N HIS A 215 -5.95 8.35 -5.58
CA HIS A 215 -6.12 7.97 -4.19
C HIS A 215 -5.02 7.01 -3.73
N TYR A 216 -4.66 7.10 -2.45
CA TYR A 216 -3.81 6.11 -1.80
C TYR A 216 -4.58 4.81 -1.59
N LEU A 217 -3.85 3.70 -1.71
CA LEU A 217 -4.39 2.37 -1.57
C LEU A 217 -3.85 1.69 -0.32
N ILE A 218 -4.76 1.04 0.38
CA ILE A 218 -4.51 0.25 1.58
C ILE A 218 -4.89 -1.21 1.32
N HIS A 219 -4.66 -2.10 2.29
CA HIS A 219 -5.12 -3.48 2.18
C HIS A 219 -6.65 -3.58 2.29
N GLY A 220 -7.22 -4.58 1.62
CA GLY A 220 -8.64 -4.90 1.67
C GLY A 220 -9.16 -5.24 3.08
N THR A 221 -10.46 -5.08 3.25
CA THR A 221 -11.19 -5.45 4.47
C THR A 221 -11.77 -6.86 4.36
N THR A 222 -12.19 -7.27 3.16
CA THR A 222 -12.72 -8.60 2.87
C THR A 222 -11.60 -9.55 2.47
N ASN A 223 -10.70 -9.09 1.61
CA ASN A 223 -9.50 -9.78 1.22
C ASN A 223 -8.28 -8.86 1.40
N PRO A 224 -7.54 -8.98 2.51
CA PRO A 224 -6.37 -8.12 2.79
C PRO A 224 -5.26 -8.18 1.74
N ALA A 225 -5.26 -9.18 0.85
CA ALA A 225 -4.33 -9.26 -0.25
C ALA A 225 -4.70 -8.32 -1.44
N ARG A 226 -5.92 -7.76 -1.47
CA ARG A 226 -6.39 -6.84 -2.50
C ARG A 226 -6.24 -5.38 -2.08
N ALA A 227 -6.26 -4.47 -3.05
CA ALA A 227 -6.16 -3.03 -2.83
C ALA A 227 -7.53 -2.39 -2.60
N LEU A 228 -7.67 -1.70 -1.47
CA LEU A 228 -8.85 -0.90 -1.16
C LEU A 228 -8.49 0.59 -1.26
N ASP A 229 -9.42 1.37 -1.80
CA ASP A 229 -9.31 2.82 -1.88
C ASP A 229 -9.42 3.44 -0.47
N SER A 230 -8.42 4.25 -0.08
CA SER A 230 -8.47 5.01 1.19
C SER A 230 -9.43 6.20 1.15
N ALA A 231 -9.92 6.57 -0.04
CA ALA A 231 -10.65 7.80 -0.33
C ALA A 231 -9.84 9.09 -0.10
N GLN A 232 -8.51 9.00 0.01
CA GLN A 232 -7.64 10.13 0.31
C GLN A 232 -6.54 10.29 -0.75
N THR A 233 -6.30 11.54 -1.16
CA THR A 233 -5.16 11.94 -2.03
C THR A 233 -3.95 12.42 -1.23
N SER A 234 -4.06 12.52 0.10
CA SER A 234 -2.98 12.93 1.01
C SER A 234 -2.77 11.94 2.14
N GLN A 235 -1.52 11.58 2.41
CA GLN A 235 -1.15 10.70 3.53
C GLN A 235 -1.52 11.32 4.90
N SER A 236 -1.57 12.65 5.00
CA SER A 236 -1.93 13.38 6.21
C SER A 236 -3.40 13.21 6.64
N LEU A 237 -4.23 12.64 5.77
CA LEU A 237 -5.66 12.39 6.01
C LEU A 237 -5.96 10.90 6.24
N ILE A 238 -4.91 10.07 6.26
CA ILE A 238 -5.02 8.62 6.44
C ILE A 238 -4.56 8.28 7.86
N CYS A 239 -5.32 7.44 8.55
CA CYS A 239 -4.99 6.99 9.91
C CYS A 239 -3.62 6.31 9.97
N SER A 240 -2.88 6.55 11.05
CA SER A 240 -1.51 6.04 11.22
C SER A 240 -1.43 4.53 11.43
N SER A 241 -2.53 3.88 11.82
CA SER A 241 -2.69 2.43 11.79
C SER A 241 -2.82 1.86 10.38
N ALA A 242 -3.26 2.64 9.39
CA ALA A 242 -3.44 2.14 8.03
C ALA A 242 -2.07 2.02 7.32
N ARG A 243 -1.89 0.91 6.62
CA ARG A 243 -0.68 0.61 5.84
C ARG A 243 -0.94 0.94 4.38
N ILE A 244 -0.09 1.79 3.81
CA ILE A 244 -0.24 2.30 2.45
C ILE A 244 0.67 1.50 1.53
N GLY A 245 0.09 0.89 0.50
CA GLY A 245 0.86 0.15 -0.51
C GLY A 245 1.29 1.03 -1.68
N GLY A 246 0.41 1.92 -2.14
CA GLY A 246 0.68 2.73 -3.32
C GLY A 246 -0.33 3.84 -3.55
N ARG A 247 -0.19 4.54 -4.67
CA ARG A 247 -1.18 5.51 -5.19
C ARG A 247 -1.73 5.01 -6.52
N ALA A 248 -3.05 5.03 -6.69
CA ALA A 248 -3.69 4.64 -7.94
C ALA A 248 -3.31 5.59 -9.08
N LEU A 249 -2.93 5.04 -10.23
CA LEU A 249 -2.68 5.78 -11.47
C LEU A 249 -3.88 5.77 -12.42
N ALA A 250 -4.86 4.90 -12.14
CA ALA A 250 -6.11 4.78 -12.88
C ALA A 250 -7.23 4.37 -11.91
N SER A 251 -8.48 4.56 -12.33
CA SER A 251 -9.64 4.04 -11.61
C SER A 251 -9.90 2.58 -11.96
N ALA A 252 -10.54 1.83 -11.05
CA ALA A 252 -10.91 0.42 -11.26
C ALA A 252 -12.15 0.03 -10.42
N THR A 253 -12.79 -1.08 -10.78
CA THR A 253 -13.87 -1.69 -9.99
C THR A 253 -13.42 -3.00 -9.34
N ASP A 254 -14.26 -3.56 -8.47
CA ASP A 254 -13.92 -4.77 -7.70
C ASP A 254 -13.41 -5.92 -8.60
N GLY A 255 -12.30 -6.53 -8.19
CA GLY A 255 -11.65 -7.63 -8.91
C GLY A 255 -10.88 -7.25 -10.17
N GLN A 256 -10.96 -6.00 -10.66
CA GLN A 256 -10.13 -5.53 -11.78
C GLN A 256 -8.69 -5.26 -11.33
N ARG A 257 -7.77 -5.23 -12.30
CA ARG A 257 -6.39 -4.78 -12.07
C ARG A 257 -6.33 -3.27 -12.21
N VAL A 258 -5.77 -2.61 -11.20
CA VAL A 258 -5.48 -1.17 -11.23
C VAL A 258 -3.98 -0.95 -11.35
N SER A 259 -3.58 -0.02 -12.22
CA SER A 259 -2.19 0.44 -12.27
C SER A 259 -1.92 1.39 -11.11
N ILE A 260 -0.81 1.20 -10.41
CA ILE A 260 -0.44 1.98 -9.23
C ILE A 260 1.00 2.42 -9.31
N GLN A 261 1.30 3.55 -8.67
CA GLN A 261 2.64 3.89 -8.24
C GLN A 261 2.86 3.26 -6.87
N LEU A 262 3.64 2.19 -6.82
CA LEU A 262 4.02 1.53 -5.59
C LEU A 262 4.94 2.46 -4.78
N LEU A 263 4.66 2.56 -3.48
CA LEU A 263 5.48 3.30 -2.53
C LEU A 263 6.38 2.33 -1.78
N SER A 264 7.45 2.85 -1.18
CA SER A 264 8.41 2.04 -0.45
C SER A 264 7.74 1.19 0.64
N PRO A 265 8.31 0.01 0.97
CA PRO A 265 7.78 -0.86 2.02
C PRO A 265 7.58 -0.14 3.35
N GLY A 266 6.50 -0.46 4.06
CA GLY A 266 6.27 0.04 5.43
C GLY A 266 5.69 1.46 5.53
N MET A 267 5.26 2.07 4.43
CA MET A 267 4.55 3.35 4.46
C MET A 267 3.21 3.24 5.21
N GLN A 268 2.88 4.27 5.98
CA GLN A 268 1.67 4.36 6.78
C GLN A 268 1.06 5.77 6.71
N GLY A 269 -0.21 5.89 7.11
CA GLY A 269 -0.85 7.19 7.26
C GLY A 269 -0.19 8.07 8.33
N ALA A 270 -0.47 9.37 8.28
CA ALA A 270 0.10 10.34 9.23
C ALA A 270 -0.94 10.97 10.17
N GLN A 271 -2.24 10.72 9.97
CA GLN A 271 -3.28 11.21 10.85
C GLN A 271 -3.41 10.31 12.09
N ILE A 272 -3.52 10.89 13.29
CA ILE A 272 -3.93 10.14 14.47
C ILE A 272 -5.45 10.02 14.48
N CYS A 273 -5.96 8.79 14.37
CA CYS A 273 -7.37 8.46 14.40
C CYS A 273 -7.79 7.80 15.73
N PRO A 274 -9.09 7.71 16.05
CA PRO A 274 -9.58 7.01 17.25
C PRO A 274 -9.17 5.53 17.35
N ALA A 275 -8.83 4.88 16.24
CA ALA A 275 -8.29 3.52 16.20
C ALA A 275 -6.80 3.44 16.57
N ASP A 276 -6.07 4.56 16.45
CA ASP A 276 -4.64 4.66 16.74
C ASP A 276 -4.38 4.94 18.22
N LEU A 277 -5.41 5.41 18.94
CA LEU A 277 -5.31 5.69 20.37
C LEU A 277 -5.23 4.37 21.16
N PRO A 278 -4.26 4.24 22.09
CA PRO A 278 -4.14 3.06 22.93
C PRO A 278 -5.46 2.76 23.65
N ALA A 279 -5.82 1.48 23.78
CA ALA A 279 -7.05 1.05 24.46
C ALA A 279 -7.19 1.62 25.89
N THR A 280 -6.08 1.98 26.55
CA THR A 280 -6.06 2.62 27.87
C THR A 280 -6.67 4.03 27.87
N THR A 281 -6.73 4.72 26.72
CA THR A 281 -7.46 5.99 26.56
C THR A 281 -8.97 5.81 26.31
N ARG A 282 -9.47 4.56 26.32
CA ARG A 282 -10.90 4.23 26.28
C ARG A 282 -11.48 3.89 27.65
N VAL A 283 -10.66 3.91 28.69
CA VAL A 283 -11.14 3.68 30.06
C VAL A 283 -11.74 4.96 30.59
N ILE A 284 -12.99 4.87 31.00
CA ILE A 284 -13.68 5.94 31.72
C ILE A 284 -13.65 5.59 33.20
N SER A 285 -13.34 6.59 34.04
CA SER A 285 -13.44 6.48 35.49
C SER A 285 -14.09 7.74 36.03
N CYS A 286 -15.07 7.59 36.90
CA CYS A 286 -15.66 8.68 37.66
C CYS A 286 -15.79 8.25 39.12
N GLN A 287 -15.42 9.15 40.04
CA GLN A 287 -15.17 8.81 41.44
C GLN A 287 -15.90 9.75 42.42
N PRO A 288 -17.23 9.80 42.42
CA PRO A 288 -17.98 10.63 43.35
C PRO A 288 -17.90 10.09 44.79
N GLY A 289 -18.19 10.92 45.78
CA GLY A 289 -18.16 10.53 47.18
C GLY A 289 -18.87 11.51 48.11
N TRP A 290 -18.97 11.13 49.38
CA TRP A 290 -19.59 11.88 50.47
C TRP A 290 -18.77 11.79 51.75
N GLY A 291 -18.97 12.77 52.63
CA GLY A 291 -18.36 12.82 53.95
C GLY A 291 -17.05 13.60 53.98
N ASP A 292 -16.66 13.98 55.19
CA ASP A 292 -15.44 14.76 55.48
C ASP A 292 -14.35 13.91 56.15
N GLY A 293 -14.61 12.61 56.37
CA GLY A 293 -13.70 11.68 57.05
C GLY A 293 -13.60 11.86 58.56
N LEU A 294 -14.33 12.82 59.15
CA LEU A 294 -14.28 13.12 60.58
C LEU A 294 -15.63 12.87 61.27
N ASN A 295 -16.69 13.41 60.68
CA ASN A 295 -18.04 13.36 61.21
C ASN A 295 -18.82 12.21 60.57
N ALA A 296 -19.60 11.50 61.39
CA ALA A 296 -20.48 10.46 60.87
C ALA A 296 -21.51 11.09 59.93
N ILE A 297 -21.66 10.50 58.74
CA ILE A 297 -22.74 10.81 57.82
C ILE A 297 -24.03 10.36 58.51
N PRO A 298 -25.02 11.24 58.72
CA PRO A 298 -26.26 10.85 59.38
C PRO A 298 -26.96 9.71 58.64
N ALA A 299 -27.61 8.81 59.37
CA ALA A 299 -28.37 7.71 58.75
C ALA A 299 -29.47 8.30 57.85
N GLY A 300 -29.51 7.87 56.60
CA GLY A 300 -30.40 8.44 55.60
C GLY A 300 -30.04 8.04 54.17
N THR A 301 -30.88 8.46 53.22
CA THR A 301 -30.67 8.24 51.79
C THR A 301 -30.23 9.53 51.12
N TYR A 302 -29.09 9.48 50.43
CA TYR A 302 -28.45 10.60 49.77
C TYR A 302 -28.41 10.37 48.25
N PRO A 303 -29.21 11.12 47.47
CA PRO A 303 -29.16 11.07 46.01
C PRO A 303 -28.03 11.94 45.46
N LEU A 304 -27.35 11.43 44.43
CA LEU A 304 -26.29 12.10 43.69
C LEU A 304 -26.50 11.89 42.20
N SER A 305 -26.28 12.93 41.40
CA SER A 305 -26.30 12.86 39.94
C SER A 305 -24.94 13.28 39.43
N GLU A 306 -24.11 12.31 39.08
CA GLU A 306 -22.69 12.49 38.79
C GLU A 306 -22.30 11.68 37.55
N CYS A 307 -21.07 11.84 37.08
CA CYS A 307 -20.54 11.06 35.96
C CYS A 307 -21.33 11.26 34.65
N LEU A 308 -21.52 12.52 34.26
CA LEU A 308 -22.12 12.89 32.98
C LEU A 308 -21.28 12.34 31.82
N ASN A 309 -21.91 11.62 30.90
CA ASN A 309 -21.32 11.22 29.64
C ASN A 309 -21.36 12.39 28.65
N GLU A 310 -20.37 13.26 28.72
CA GLU A 310 -20.20 14.37 27.77
C GLU A 310 -19.67 13.92 26.40
N PHE A 311 -19.39 12.62 26.22
CA PHE A 311 -18.89 12.09 24.95
C PHE A 311 -20.06 11.76 24.02
N GLY A 312 -19.85 11.90 22.70
CA GLY A 312 -20.82 11.51 21.67
C GLY A 312 -21.02 9.99 21.51
N ALA A 313 -20.43 9.17 22.38
CA ALA A 313 -20.48 7.70 22.33
C ALA A 313 -20.98 7.13 23.67
N THR A 314 -21.70 6.00 23.61
CA THR A 314 -22.23 5.31 24.78
C THR A 314 -21.12 4.70 25.64
N TRP A 315 -21.17 4.89 26.96
CA TRP A 315 -20.30 4.20 27.90
C TRP A 315 -20.84 2.80 28.18
N THR A 316 -19.97 1.80 28.18
CA THR A 316 -20.25 0.47 28.71
C THR A 316 -19.56 0.31 30.05
N ILE A 317 -20.34 0.21 31.13
CA ILE A 317 -19.85 0.09 32.51
C ILE A 317 -19.32 -1.32 32.74
N THR A 318 -18.07 -1.40 33.18
CA THR A 318 -17.34 -2.64 33.45
C THR A 318 -17.14 -2.90 34.94
N ALA A 319 -17.25 -1.88 35.80
CA ALA A 319 -17.22 -2.04 37.25
C ALA A 319 -17.93 -0.89 37.96
N ILE A 320 -18.60 -1.22 39.06
CA ILE A 320 -19.08 -0.25 40.06
C ILE A 320 -18.57 -0.72 41.42
N LYS A 321 -17.87 0.14 42.14
CA LYS A 321 -17.32 -0.16 43.46
C LYS A 321 -17.82 0.83 44.50
N CYS A 322 -18.06 0.36 45.72
CA CYS A 322 -18.39 1.19 46.87
C CYS A 322 -17.39 1.00 48.00
N TYR A 323 -16.86 2.13 48.48
CA TYR A 323 -16.04 2.23 49.68
C TYR A 323 -16.77 3.01 50.77
N THR A 324 -16.64 2.54 52.00
CA THR A 324 -16.90 3.32 53.22
C THR A 324 -15.73 3.13 54.18
N ASP A 325 -15.46 4.10 55.05
CA ASP A 325 -14.38 4.03 56.04
C ASP A 325 -14.61 2.98 57.14
N ASN A 326 -15.81 2.40 57.19
CA ASN A 326 -16.18 1.28 58.07
C ASN A 326 -16.71 0.08 57.26
N ASN A 327 -16.87 -1.06 57.94
CA ASN A 327 -17.57 -2.24 57.42
C ASN A 327 -19.01 -2.31 57.94
N GLY A 328 -19.71 -1.19 57.86
CA GLY A 328 -21.08 -1.06 58.34
C GLY A 328 -22.14 -1.54 57.35
N ALA A 329 -23.37 -1.08 57.52
CA ALA A 329 -24.54 -1.50 56.72
C ALA A 329 -24.87 -0.54 55.56
N SER A 330 -23.98 0.40 55.27
CA SER A 330 -24.17 1.38 54.20
C SER A 330 -24.29 0.68 52.83
N THR A 331 -25.23 1.11 51.99
CA THR A 331 -25.46 0.51 50.66
C THR A 331 -25.45 1.55 49.55
N LEU A 332 -25.13 1.12 48.34
CA LEU A 332 -25.12 1.94 47.14
C LEU A 332 -25.96 1.30 46.03
N ARG A 333 -26.92 2.06 45.51
CA ARG A 333 -27.65 1.75 44.27
C ARG A 333 -27.23 2.73 43.18
N VAL A 334 -27.09 2.25 41.95
CA VAL A 334 -26.69 3.07 40.80
C VAL A 334 -27.63 2.83 39.63
N GLN A 335 -28.15 3.92 39.06
CA GLN A 335 -29.02 3.93 37.87
C GLN A 335 -28.45 4.85 36.79
N ASN A 336 -28.91 4.73 35.55
CA ASN A 336 -28.72 5.78 34.54
C ASN A 336 -29.76 6.91 34.68
N GLY A 337 -29.70 7.95 33.83
CA GLY A 337 -30.63 9.08 33.90
C GLY A 337 -32.08 8.70 33.60
N ALA A 338 -32.31 7.60 32.89
CA ALA A 338 -33.62 6.99 32.65
C ALA A 338 -34.13 6.11 33.81
N SER A 339 -33.43 6.09 34.95
CA SER A 339 -33.78 5.29 36.14
C SER A 339 -33.72 3.77 35.91
N VAL A 340 -32.90 3.30 34.98
CA VAL A 340 -32.59 1.87 34.81
C VAL A 340 -31.44 1.48 35.73
N ASP A 341 -31.59 0.39 36.48
CA ASP A 341 -30.56 -0.11 37.39
C ASP A 341 -29.34 -0.66 36.65
N LEU A 342 -28.16 -0.17 37.05
CA LEU A 342 -26.85 -0.64 36.56
C LEU A 342 -26.27 -1.78 37.40
N LEU A 343 -26.86 -2.05 38.58
CA LEU A 343 -26.54 -3.15 39.46
C LEU A 343 -27.76 -4.07 39.62
N THR A 344 -27.56 -5.38 39.80
CA THR A 344 -28.69 -6.31 40.06
C THR A 344 -29.38 -6.05 41.39
N ILE A 345 -28.60 -5.67 42.41
CA ILE A 345 -29.03 -5.27 43.75
C ILE A 345 -28.11 -4.15 44.26
N PRO A 346 -28.55 -3.33 45.24
CA PRO A 346 -27.65 -2.41 45.92
C PRO A 346 -26.44 -3.14 46.51
N VAL A 347 -25.24 -2.59 46.32
CA VAL A 347 -24.01 -3.14 46.90
C VAL A 347 -23.84 -2.65 48.32
N THR A 348 -23.57 -3.55 49.27
CA THR A 348 -23.14 -3.17 50.62
C THR A 348 -21.70 -2.71 50.57
N CYS A 349 -21.46 -1.47 51.00
CA CYS A 349 -20.14 -0.84 50.97
C CYS A 349 -19.21 -1.45 52.02
N SER A 350 -17.90 -1.34 51.79
CA SER A 350 -16.88 -1.85 52.72
C SER A 350 -15.63 -0.99 52.70
N ASN A 351 -14.77 -1.18 53.69
CA ASN A 351 -13.45 -0.55 53.76
C ASN A 351 -12.40 -1.14 52.79
N SER A 352 -12.81 -2.05 51.91
CA SER A 352 -11.94 -2.75 50.96
C SER A 352 -12.49 -2.74 49.52
N TRP A 353 -13.31 -1.75 49.18
CA TRP A 353 -13.94 -1.59 47.86
C TRP A 353 -14.84 -2.77 47.47
N ALA A 354 -16.05 -2.80 48.03
CA ALA A 354 -17.06 -3.76 47.61
C ALA A 354 -17.41 -3.57 46.13
N VAL A 355 -17.44 -4.66 45.36
CA VAL A 355 -17.76 -4.63 43.93
C VAL A 355 -19.21 -5.03 43.74
N GLY A 356 -19.99 -4.17 43.09
CA GLY A 356 -21.38 -4.46 42.76
C GLY A 356 -21.48 -5.37 41.54
N THR A 357 -22.45 -6.30 41.55
CA THR A 357 -22.77 -7.14 40.40
C THR A 357 -23.56 -6.34 39.37
N GLN A 358 -23.03 -6.25 38.15
CA GLN A 358 -23.69 -5.49 37.08
C GLN A 358 -25.05 -6.10 36.70
N SER A 359 -26.01 -5.22 36.40
CA SER A 359 -27.30 -5.58 35.80
C SER A 359 -27.12 -6.04 34.35
N GLY A 360 -28.20 -6.55 33.73
CA GLY A 360 -28.24 -6.83 32.29
C GLY A 360 -28.13 -5.56 31.42
N THR A 361 -28.36 -4.38 32.01
CA THR A 361 -28.11 -3.08 31.37
C THR A 361 -26.95 -2.38 32.07
N THR A 362 -25.88 -2.10 31.32
CA THR A 362 -24.65 -1.48 31.85
C THR A 362 -24.22 -0.27 31.04
N THR A 363 -25.16 0.47 30.45
CA THR A 363 -24.83 1.57 29.54
C THR A 363 -25.27 2.93 30.06
N ILE A 364 -24.45 3.94 29.75
CA ILE A 364 -24.78 5.36 29.90
C ILE A 364 -24.69 5.99 28.52
N ALA A 365 -25.83 6.40 27.95
CA ALA A 365 -25.89 6.98 26.61
C ALA A 365 -25.16 8.33 26.54
N ALA A 366 -24.88 8.80 25.32
CA ALA A 366 -24.34 10.15 25.12
C ALA A 366 -25.29 11.21 25.71
N GLY A 367 -24.77 12.11 26.54
CA GLY A 367 -25.53 13.13 27.27
C GLY A 367 -26.29 12.62 28.51
N ASP A 368 -26.19 11.32 28.84
CA ASP A 368 -26.79 10.73 30.03
C ASP A 368 -25.80 10.70 31.21
N PHE A 369 -26.24 10.35 32.43
CA PHE A 369 -25.41 10.38 33.64
C PHE A 369 -25.74 9.22 34.60
N ALA A 370 -24.86 9.01 35.59
CA ALA A 370 -25.10 8.03 36.66
C ALA A 370 -25.80 8.69 37.86
N LYS A 371 -26.92 8.10 38.27
CA LYS A 371 -27.65 8.43 39.49
C LYS A 371 -27.24 7.47 40.59
N PHE A 372 -26.64 7.98 41.65
CA PHE A 372 -26.28 7.20 42.84
C PHE A 372 -27.29 7.45 43.94
N SER A 373 -27.71 6.39 44.63
CA SER A 373 -28.51 6.45 45.86
C SER A 373 -27.74 5.73 46.95
N PHE A 374 -27.09 6.52 47.81
CA PHE A 374 -26.32 6.01 48.94
C PHE A 374 -27.20 5.99 50.19
N VAL A 375 -27.29 4.85 50.86
CA VAL A 375 -27.95 4.73 52.15
C VAL A 375 -26.85 4.63 53.21
N SER A 376 -26.73 5.66 54.04
CA SER A 376 -25.78 5.67 55.15
C SER A 376 -26.33 4.93 56.36
N ASP A 377 -25.46 4.17 57.03
CA ASP A 377 -25.72 3.50 58.29
C ASP A 377 -25.69 4.41 59.53
N GLY A 378 -25.36 5.69 59.38
CA GLY A 378 -25.20 6.62 60.51
C GLY A 378 -23.86 6.55 61.21
N ALA A 379 -22.93 5.71 60.76
CA ALA A 379 -21.63 5.47 61.36
C ALA A 379 -20.45 5.72 60.39
N SER A 380 -20.64 5.53 59.09
CA SER A 380 -19.63 5.86 58.07
C SER A 380 -19.37 7.37 58.07
N LYS A 381 -18.10 7.78 58.02
CA LYS A 381 -17.68 9.20 57.94
C LYS A 381 -17.24 9.60 56.54
N GLN A 382 -16.96 8.60 55.71
CA GLN A 382 -16.58 8.78 54.32
C GLN A 382 -17.21 7.67 53.48
N ALA A 383 -17.67 8.04 52.29
CA ALA A 383 -18.09 7.11 51.26
C ALA A 383 -17.51 7.54 49.91
N THR A 384 -16.97 6.60 49.15
CA THR A 384 -16.44 6.86 47.80
C THR A 384 -16.94 5.78 46.86
N TYR A 385 -17.38 6.19 45.68
CA TYR A 385 -17.91 5.31 44.66
C TYR A 385 -17.01 5.40 43.45
N VAL A 386 -16.78 4.29 42.76
CA VAL A 386 -16.02 4.29 41.51
C VAL A 386 -16.85 3.60 40.46
N ILE A 387 -17.12 4.30 39.38
CA ILE A 387 -17.66 3.72 38.16
C ILE A 387 -16.53 3.65 37.13
N THR A 388 -16.31 2.47 36.57
CA THR A 388 -15.34 2.23 35.49
C THR A 388 -16.07 1.68 34.29
N GLY A 389 -15.67 2.12 33.09
CA GLY A 389 -16.26 1.65 31.85
C GLY A 389 -15.33 1.82 30.66
N THR A 390 -15.85 1.45 29.49
CA THR A 390 -15.20 1.59 28.20
C THR A 390 -16.07 2.39 27.22
N ARG A 391 -15.41 3.07 26.28
CA ARG A 391 -16.05 3.73 25.13
C ARG A 391 -15.75 3.04 23.80
#